data_AF-A0A8J9WNQ5-F1
#
_entry.id   AF-A0A8J9WNQ5-F1
#
_cell.length_a   1.000
_cell.length_b   1.000
_cell.length_c   1.000
_cell.angle_alpha   90.00
_cell.angle_beta   90.00
_cell.angle_gamma   90.00
#
_symmetry.space_group_name_H-M   'P 1'
#
loop_
_entity.id
_entity.type
_entity.pdbx_description
1 polymer ?
#
loop_
_entity_poly.entity_id
_entity_poly.type
_entity_poly.pdbx_seq_one_letter_code
_entity_poly.pdbx_strand_id
1 'polypeptide(L)'
;MLRNFLFGANLFVRSCPGKQPSFKPLSSSLLLGDNRVLAFKTLYGADFAAPFPQDVKLRSPLRNKEQCDPADLPTLYKHAFNRVGEKRLNDTVLHMKERVAGKIGNANNNAFKLRKLFAMYDTQKTGLIDVEDFRVVSESYGMQLDDDSILALFSRYDRDAIGAIPYRDLMKDLLDEDSYALFCGRDDR
;
A
#
# COMPACT_ATOMS: atom_id res chain seq x y z
N MET A 1 -55.01 17.86 7.62
CA MET A 1 -53.63 18.16 8.03
C MET A 1 -52.72 17.96 6.83
N LEU A 2 -52.05 19.02 6.41
CA LEU A 2 -51.07 19.07 5.34
C LEU A 2 -49.90 18.13 5.62
N ARG A 3 -49.42 17.40 4.61
CA ARG A 3 -48.01 17.01 4.54
C ARG A 3 -47.59 16.81 3.08
N ASN A 4 -46.83 17.79 2.61
CA ASN A 4 -45.97 17.73 1.44
C ASN A 4 -45.08 16.48 1.49
N PHE A 5 -45.05 15.72 0.40
CA PHE A 5 -43.90 14.91 0.04
C PHE A 5 -43.49 15.27 -1.37
N LEU A 6 -42.52 16.18 -1.45
CA LEU A 6 -41.71 16.44 -2.64
C LEU A 6 -40.93 15.15 -2.95
N PHE A 7 -41.48 14.31 -3.81
CA PHE A 7 -40.71 13.20 -4.39
C PHE A 7 -39.84 13.74 -5.51
N GLY A 8 -38.58 13.30 -5.47
CA GLY A 8 -37.43 13.82 -6.20
C GLY A 8 -37.68 14.12 -7.67
N ALA A 9 -36.99 15.17 -8.12
CA ALA A 9 -36.70 15.42 -9.52
C ALA A 9 -35.93 14.22 -10.09
N ASN A 10 -36.66 13.19 -10.51
CA ASN A 10 -36.18 12.25 -11.49
C ASN A 10 -35.88 13.07 -12.74
N LEU A 11 -34.60 13.17 -13.08
CA LEU A 11 -34.14 13.60 -14.39
C LEU A 11 -34.67 12.57 -15.39
N PHE A 12 -35.95 12.72 -15.75
CA PHE A 12 -36.64 11.95 -16.76
C PHE A 12 -36.04 12.41 -18.08
N VAL A 13 -34.94 11.77 -18.48
CA VAL A 13 -34.53 11.75 -19.87
C VAL A 13 -35.75 11.21 -20.61
N ARG A 14 -36.49 12.12 -21.26
CA ARG A 14 -37.60 11.77 -22.13
C ARG A 14 -37.04 10.90 -23.23
N SER A 15 -37.04 9.59 -23.01
CA SER A 15 -36.88 8.62 -24.07
C SER A 15 -38.08 8.82 -24.98
N CYS A 16 -37.85 9.42 -26.15
CA CYS A 16 -38.89 9.51 -27.18
C CYS A 16 -39.42 8.08 -27.42
N PRO A 17 -40.71 7.80 -27.23
CA PRO A 17 -41.29 6.44 -27.31
C PRO A 17 -41.34 5.86 -28.74
N GLY A 18 -40.42 6.27 -29.61
CA GLY A 18 -40.27 5.82 -30.99
C GLY A 18 -38.82 5.75 -31.48
N LYS A 19 -37.81 5.97 -30.63
CA LYS A 19 -36.40 5.83 -31.02
C LYS A 19 -35.85 4.51 -30.50
N GLN A 20 -35.62 3.56 -31.39
CA GLN A 20 -35.01 2.29 -31.02
C GLN A 20 -33.61 2.53 -30.43
N PRO A 21 -33.21 1.75 -29.40
CA PRO A 21 -31.86 1.85 -28.86
C PRO A 21 -30.84 1.58 -29.98
N SER A 22 -29.77 2.39 -30.01
CA SER A 22 -28.66 2.17 -30.94
C SER A 22 -28.08 0.78 -30.75
N PHE A 23 -27.84 0.06 -31.85
CA PHE A 23 -27.19 -1.24 -31.79
C PHE A 23 -25.76 -1.05 -31.27
N LYS A 24 -25.42 -1.71 -30.16
CA LYS A 24 -24.05 -1.68 -29.63
C LYS A 24 -23.15 -2.41 -30.64
N PRO A 25 -22.04 -1.82 -31.10
CA PRO A 25 -21.16 -2.50 -32.05
C PRO A 25 -20.70 -3.84 -31.48
N LEU A 26 -20.63 -4.87 -32.32
CA LEU A 26 -20.11 -6.18 -31.90
C LEU A 26 -18.64 -6.01 -31.47
N SER A 27 -18.31 -6.46 -30.26
CA SER A 27 -16.91 -6.55 -29.83
C SER A 27 -16.27 -7.77 -30.47
N SER A 28 -15.14 -7.59 -31.15
CA SER A 28 -14.33 -8.67 -31.68
C SER A 28 -13.72 -9.49 -30.54
N SER A 29 -14.33 -10.65 -30.24
CA SER A 29 -13.88 -11.60 -29.22
C SER A 29 -13.27 -12.84 -29.88
N LEU A 30 -12.10 -12.66 -30.51
CA LEU A 30 -11.31 -13.77 -31.03
C LEU A 30 -10.43 -14.32 -29.90
N LEU A 31 -10.67 -15.56 -29.50
CA LEU A 31 -9.84 -16.27 -28.51
C LEU A 31 -8.59 -16.82 -29.21
N LEU A 32 -7.46 -16.14 -29.01
CA LEU A 32 -6.16 -16.54 -29.59
C LEU A 32 -5.43 -17.61 -28.76
N GLY A 33 -5.85 -17.84 -27.51
CA GLY A 33 -5.19 -18.77 -26.61
C GLY A 33 -5.99 -19.02 -25.33
N ASP A 34 -5.43 -19.84 -24.45
CA ASP A 34 -6.00 -20.12 -23.13
C ASP A 34 -5.57 -19.06 -22.11
N ASN A 35 -6.54 -18.45 -21.43
CA ASN A 35 -6.33 -17.44 -20.40
C ASN A 35 -5.62 -17.98 -19.14
N ARG A 36 -5.42 -19.30 -19.04
CA ARG A 36 -4.69 -19.94 -17.94
C ARG A 36 -3.18 -19.79 -18.04
N VAL A 37 -2.64 -19.48 -19.23
CA VAL A 37 -1.20 -19.36 -19.43
C VAL A 37 -0.67 -18.07 -18.80
N LEU A 38 0.00 -18.19 -17.66
CA LEU A 38 0.66 -17.08 -16.98
C LEU A 38 1.98 -16.72 -17.66
N ALA A 39 1.93 -15.81 -18.63
CA ALA A 39 3.11 -15.38 -19.40
C ALA A 39 4.14 -14.56 -18.58
N PHE A 40 3.81 -14.10 -17.37
CA PHE A 40 4.62 -13.11 -16.63
C PHE A 40 5.69 -13.70 -15.70
N LYS A 41 6.05 -14.98 -15.85
CA LYS A 41 7.18 -15.57 -15.12
C LYS A 41 8.46 -15.38 -15.93
N THR A 42 9.39 -14.59 -15.40
CA THR A 42 10.69 -14.38 -16.05
C THR A 42 11.59 -15.60 -15.86
N LEU A 43 12.44 -15.89 -16.85
CA LEU A 43 13.47 -16.95 -16.73
C LEU A 43 14.38 -16.69 -15.52
N TYR A 44 14.80 -15.44 -15.32
CA TYR A 44 15.60 -15.04 -14.17
C TYR A 44 14.95 -15.39 -12.83
N GLY A 45 13.64 -15.15 -12.68
CA GLY A 45 12.93 -15.49 -11.44
C GLY A 45 12.76 -16.99 -11.22
N ALA A 46 12.89 -17.82 -12.26
CA ALA A 46 12.91 -19.27 -12.13
C ALA A 46 14.30 -19.79 -11.75
N ASP A 47 15.35 -19.27 -12.38
CA ASP A 47 16.72 -19.78 -12.25
C ASP A 47 17.45 -19.22 -11.01
N PHE A 48 17.16 -17.97 -10.63
CA PHE A 48 17.83 -17.26 -9.53
C PHE A 48 16.90 -17.04 -8.33
N ALA A 49 15.98 -17.97 -8.07
CA ALA A 49 15.22 -17.99 -6.83
C ALA A 49 16.15 -18.26 -5.63
N ALA A 50 15.77 -17.78 -4.44
CA ALA A 50 16.50 -18.05 -3.22
C ALA A 50 16.63 -19.58 -3.03
N PRO A 51 17.87 -20.13 -2.96
CA PRO A 51 18.08 -21.57 -2.95
C PRO A 51 17.63 -22.21 -1.63
N PHE A 52 17.58 -21.43 -0.56
CA PHE A 52 17.16 -21.88 0.77
C PHE A 52 15.85 -21.20 1.19
N PRO A 53 14.95 -21.93 1.88
CA PRO A 53 13.68 -21.37 2.38
C PRO A 53 13.87 -20.19 3.34
N GLN A 54 15.01 -20.12 4.04
CA GLN A 54 15.30 -19.08 5.02
C GLN A 54 15.67 -17.73 4.36
N ASP A 55 16.25 -17.78 3.15
CA ASP A 55 16.78 -16.61 2.44
C ASP A 55 15.74 -15.94 1.53
N VAL A 56 14.51 -16.46 1.51
CA VAL A 56 13.41 -15.90 0.71
C VAL A 56 13.10 -14.46 1.14
N LYS A 57 13.29 -14.14 2.42
CA LYS A 57 13.02 -12.83 3.00
C LYS A 57 14.32 -12.05 3.20
N LEU A 58 14.45 -10.91 2.53
CA LEU A 58 15.57 -10.01 2.75
C LEU A 58 15.45 -9.36 4.14
N ARG A 59 16.51 -9.38 4.94
CA ARG A 59 16.55 -8.79 6.28
C ARG A 59 17.53 -7.63 6.31
N SER A 60 17.20 -6.57 7.05
CA SER A 60 18.12 -5.45 7.27
C SER A 60 19.30 -5.88 8.15
N PRO A 61 20.54 -5.43 7.88
CA PRO A 61 21.68 -5.63 8.77
C PRO A 61 21.49 -5.00 10.16
N LEU A 62 20.70 -3.93 10.27
CA LEU A 62 20.47 -3.15 11.48
C LEU A 62 19.30 -3.69 12.32
N ARG A 63 18.93 -4.96 12.18
CA ARG A 63 17.75 -5.53 12.86
C ARG A 63 18.04 -5.90 14.32
N ASN A 64 17.09 -5.65 15.22
CA ASN A 64 17.07 -6.30 16.54
C ASN A 64 16.81 -7.80 16.39
N LYS A 65 17.67 -8.61 17.01
CA LYS A 65 17.56 -10.08 16.96
C LYS A 65 16.59 -10.64 18.00
N GLU A 66 16.26 -9.85 19.03
CA GLU A 66 15.35 -10.24 20.08
C GLU A 66 13.92 -10.28 19.55
N GLN A 67 13.34 -11.48 19.48
CA GLN A 67 11.95 -11.67 19.14
C GLN A 67 11.12 -11.24 20.36
N CYS A 68 10.26 -10.23 20.20
CA CYS A 68 9.36 -9.80 21.27
C CYS A 68 8.10 -10.65 21.24
N ASP A 69 7.65 -11.13 22.40
CA ASP A 69 6.38 -11.84 22.50
C ASP A 69 5.22 -10.87 22.17
N PRO A 70 4.18 -11.31 21.45
CA PRO A 70 3.12 -10.42 20.99
C PRO A 70 2.35 -9.75 22.13
N ALA A 71 2.39 -10.32 23.34
CA ALA A 71 1.75 -9.76 24.52
C ALA A 71 2.42 -8.46 25.01
N ASP A 72 3.73 -8.30 24.79
CA ASP A 72 4.51 -7.16 25.28
C ASP A 72 4.61 -6.02 24.27
N LEU A 73 4.06 -6.22 23.07
CA LEU A 73 4.10 -5.25 21.98
C LEU A 73 3.41 -3.90 22.34
N PRO A 74 2.23 -3.89 22.99
CA PRO A 74 1.58 -2.63 23.37
C PRO A 74 2.41 -1.83 24.38
N THR A 75 3.11 -2.50 25.29
CA THR A 75 4.02 -1.86 26.24
C THR A 75 5.25 -1.30 25.53
N LEU A 76 5.83 -2.06 24.60
CA LEU A 76 6.97 -1.63 23.79
C LEU A 76 6.65 -0.35 23.00
N TYR A 77 5.48 -0.29 22.37
CA TYR A 77 5.02 0.88 21.62
C TYR A 77 4.88 2.11 22.51
N LYS A 78 4.30 1.96 23.72
CA LYS A 78 4.21 3.05 24.70
C LYS A 78 5.60 3.54 25.12
N HIS A 79 6.53 2.63 25.39
CA HIS A 79 7.90 2.97 25.77
C HIS A 79 8.66 3.68 24.63
N ALA A 80 8.50 3.21 23.39
CA ALA A 80 9.08 3.86 22.22
C ALA A 80 8.50 5.27 22.02
N PHE A 81 7.18 5.42 22.08
CA PHE A 81 6.50 6.72 21.94
C PHE A 81 6.96 7.71 23.01
N ASN A 82 7.08 7.27 24.27
CA ASN A 82 7.55 8.13 25.37
C ASN A 82 9.01 8.55 25.23
N ARG A 83 9.87 7.71 24.63
CA ARG A 83 11.28 8.03 24.38
C ARG A 83 11.47 9.04 23.25
N VAL A 84 10.71 8.88 22.15
CA VAL A 84 10.80 9.74 20.96
C VAL A 84 10.06 11.06 21.17
N GLY A 85 8.85 10.99 21.70
CA GLY A 85 7.92 12.11 21.86
C GLY A 85 7.18 12.48 20.57
N GLU A 86 6.01 13.13 20.73
CA GLU A 86 5.11 13.44 19.62
C GLU A 86 5.72 14.39 18.57
N LYS A 87 6.43 15.42 19.01
CA LYS A 87 7.03 16.42 18.09
C LYS A 87 8.02 15.76 17.13
N ARG A 88 8.95 14.97 17.68
CA ARG A 88 9.97 14.27 16.91
C ARG A 88 9.34 13.22 15.99
N LEU A 89 8.26 12.56 16.42
CA LEU A 89 7.50 11.65 15.58
C LEU A 89 6.88 12.38 14.37
N ASN A 90 6.28 13.55 14.58
CA ASN A 90 5.74 14.35 13.47
C ASN A 90 6.84 14.80 12.51
N ASP A 91 8.01 15.20 13.01
CA ASP A 91 9.17 15.54 12.18
C ASP A 91 9.63 14.33 11.36
N THR A 92 9.67 13.12 11.94
CA THR A 92 10.03 11.90 11.20
C THR A 92 9.04 11.59 10.08
N VAL A 93 7.73 11.73 10.32
CA VAL A 93 6.70 11.53 9.29
C VAL A 93 6.80 12.59 8.19
N LEU A 94 7.08 13.84 8.55
CA LEU A 94 7.30 14.91 7.59
C LEU A 94 8.52 14.61 6.70
N HIS A 95 9.64 14.22 7.31
CA HIS A 95 10.83 13.82 6.55
C HIS A 95 10.58 12.61 5.64
N MET A 96 9.78 11.63 6.08
CA MET A 96 9.36 10.53 5.21
C MET A 96 8.57 11.05 4.01
N LYS A 97 7.60 11.93 4.23
CA LYS A 97 6.79 12.54 3.18
C LYS A 97 7.67 13.28 2.16
N GLU A 98 8.62 14.10 2.62
CA GLU A 98 9.57 14.82 1.76
C GLU A 98 10.43 13.87 0.91
N ARG A 99 10.97 12.81 1.52
CA ARG A 99 11.82 11.84 0.82
C ARG A 99 11.04 11.03 -0.20
N VAL A 100 9.84 10.59 0.14
CA VAL A 100 8.97 9.84 -0.76
C VAL A 100 8.53 10.72 -1.92
N ALA A 101 8.08 11.96 -1.66
CA ALA A 101 7.70 12.91 -2.69
C ALA A 101 8.87 13.24 -3.63
N GLY A 102 10.06 13.51 -3.08
CA GLY A 102 11.26 13.77 -3.87
C GLY A 102 11.67 12.60 -4.77
N LYS A 103 11.48 11.36 -4.30
CA LYS A 103 11.72 10.16 -5.12
C LYS A 103 10.65 9.91 -6.17
N ILE A 104 9.40 10.31 -5.93
CA ILE A 104 8.29 10.07 -6.86
C ILE A 104 8.29 11.10 -8.00
N GLY A 105 8.53 12.37 -7.71
CA GLY A 105 8.44 13.46 -8.69
C GLY A 105 9.38 13.36 -9.90
N ASN A 106 10.45 12.56 -9.83
CA ASN A 106 11.48 12.52 -10.88
C ASN A 106 11.11 11.64 -12.10
N ALA A 107 10.10 10.76 -12.01
CA ALA A 107 9.70 9.91 -13.14
C ALA A 107 8.24 9.39 -13.03
N ASN A 108 7.56 9.31 -14.18
CA ASN A 108 6.15 8.89 -14.30
C ASN A 108 5.85 7.46 -13.80
N ASN A 109 6.87 6.64 -13.57
CA ASN A 109 6.72 5.23 -13.17
C ASN A 109 6.98 4.99 -11.68
N ASN A 110 7.26 6.02 -10.88
CA ASN A 110 7.75 5.81 -9.52
C ASN A 110 6.66 5.34 -8.55
N ALA A 111 5.39 5.71 -8.76
CA ALA A 111 4.26 5.15 -8.01
C ALA A 111 4.16 3.63 -8.22
N PHE A 112 4.37 3.16 -9.46
CA PHE A 112 4.41 1.72 -9.76
C PHE A 112 5.60 1.02 -9.10
N LYS A 113 6.76 1.67 -9.00
CA LYS A 113 7.93 1.12 -8.30
C LYS A 113 7.65 0.94 -6.81
N LEU A 114 7.03 1.94 -6.17
CA LEU A 114 6.63 1.89 -4.77
C LEU A 114 5.65 0.75 -4.51
N ARG A 115 4.59 0.65 -5.33
CA ARG A 115 3.64 -0.47 -5.25
C ARG A 115 4.31 -1.82 -5.44
N LYS A 116 5.21 -1.93 -6.42
CA LYS A 116 5.94 -3.17 -6.70
C LYS A 116 6.85 -3.55 -5.53
N LEU A 117 7.48 -2.59 -4.86
CA LEU A 117 8.31 -2.89 -3.69
C LEU A 117 7.48 -3.48 -2.55
N PHE A 118 6.37 -2.85 -2.16
CA PHE A 118 5.49 -3.41 -1.13
C PHE A 118 4.94 -4.79 -1.53
N ALA A 119 4.54 -4.96 -2.79
CA ALA A 119 4.06 -6.25 -3.28
C ALA A 119 5.15 -7.34 -3.36
N MET A 120 6.44 -6.99 -3.40
CA MET A 120 7.55 -7.95 -3.37
C MET A 120 7.81 -8.47 -1.97
N TYR A 121 7.65 -7.63 -0.94
CA TYR A 121 7.80 -8.04 0.45
C TYR A 121 6.56 -8.77 0.98
N ASP A 122 5.37 -8.39 0.52
CA ASP A 122 4.11 -9.05 0.87
C ASP A 122 3.84 -10.29 -0.01
N THR A 123 4.59 -11.37 0.24
CA THR A 123 4.44 -12.64 -0.48
C THR A 123 3.04 -13.25 -0.37
N GLN A 124 2.34 -12.98 0.74
CA GLN A 124 1.00 -13.50 1.02
C GLN A 124 -0.12 -12.60 0.50
N LYS A 125 0.21 -11.42 -0.04
CA LYS A 125 -0.76 -10.41 -0.51
C LYS A 125 -1.79 -10.01 0.55
N THR A 126 -1.36 -9.98 1.81
CA THR A 126 -2.19 -9.62 2.95
C THR A 126 -2.52 -8.12 2.98
N GLY A 127 -1.72 -7.29 2.32
CA GLY A 127 -1.82 -5.84 2.42
C GLY A 127 -1.14 -5.26 3.67
N LEU A 128 -0.47 -6.10 4.46
CA LEU A 128 0.16 -5.74 5.73
C LEU A 128 1.68 -5.74 5.61
N ILE A 129 2.34 -4.86 6.35
CA ILE A 129 3.80 -4.80 6.45
C ILE A 129 4.24 -4.94 7.90
N ASP A 130 5.18 -5.85 8.14
CA ASP A 130 5.82 -6.09 9.44
C ASP A 130 6.92 -5.05 9.71
N VAL A 131 7.33 -4.93 10.98
CA VAL A 131 8.38 -4.00 11.44
C VAL A 131 9.71 -4.23 10.70
N GLU A 132 10.08 -5.49 10.49
CA GLU A 132 11.32 -5.84 9.80
C GLU A 132 11.29 -5.47 8.31
N ASP A 133 10.17 -5.73 7.65
CA ASP A 133 9.97 -5.41 6.24
C ASP A 133 9.93 -3.91 6.03
N PHE A 134 9.26 -3.19 6.94
CA PHE A 134 9.21 -1.74 6.90
C PHE A 134 10.61 -1.12 7.00
N ARG A 135 11.49 -1.69 7.84
CA ARG A 135 12.89 -1.24 7.92
C ARG A 135 13.60 -1.38 6.58
N VAL A 136 13.54 -2.55 5.96
CA VAL A 136 14.20 -2.79 4.66
C VAL A 136 13.66 -1.84 3.58
N VAL A 137 12.34 -1.63 3.55
CA VAL A 137 11.73 -0.68 2.61
C VAL A 137 12.21 0.75 2.90
N SER A 138 12.22 1.18 4.16
CA SER A 138 12.67 2.52 4.53
C SER A 138 14.13 2.80 4.11
N GLU A 139 15.02 1.83 4.33
CA GLU A 139 16.43 1.89 3.92
C GLU A 139 16.58 1.95 2.39
N SER A 140 15.80 1.17 1.63
CA SER A 140 15.78 1.23 0.15
C SER A 140 15.35 2.61 -0.37
N TYR A 141 14.47 3.27 0.38
CA TYR A 141 14.04 4.64 0.12
C TYR A 141 15.01 5.70 0.67
N GLY A 142 16.12 5.30 1.29
CA GLY A 142 17.18 6.18 1.77
C GLY A 142 16.80 6.91 3.05
N MET A 143 15.87 6.35 3.82
CA MET A 143 15.45 6.83 5.13
C MET A 143 16.16 5.95 6.16
N GLN A 144 17.05 6.55 6.94
CA GLN A 144 17.68 5.88 8.07
C GLN A 144 16.88 6.23 9.32
N LEU A 145 16.26 5.23 9.92
CA LEU A 145 15.40 5.40 11.08
C LEU A 145 15.89 4.48 12.19
N ASP A 146 15.88 5.04 13.40
CA ASP A 146 16.18 4.26 14.59
C ASP A 146 14.99 3.36 14.95
N ASP A 147 15.30 2.28 15.64
CA ASP A 147 14.33 1.28 16.13
C ASP A 147 13.20 1.92 16.92
N ASP A 148 13.54 2.83 17.83
CA ASP A 148 12.57 3.55 18.65
C ASP A 148 11.67 4.45 17.80
N SER A 149 12.19 5.03 16.72
CA SER A 149 11.40 5.86 15.80
C SER A 149 10.44 5.00 14.98
N ILE A 150 10.88 3.82 14.53
CA ILE A 150 10.02 2.87 13.83
C ILE A 150 8.91 2.38 14.77
N LEU A 151 9.25 1.94 15.98
CA LEU A 151 8.25 1.47 16.94
C LEU A 151 7.26 2.58 17.35
N ALA A 152 7.73 3.81 17.53
CA ALA A 152 6.87 4.96 17.78
C ALA A 152 5.93 5.25 16.58
N LEU A 153 6.41 5.06 15.35
CA LEU A 153 5.57 5.18 14.16
C LEU A 153 4.52 4.07 14.10
N PHE A 154 4.89 2.83 14.41
CA PHE A 154 3.94 1.72 14.50
C PHE A 154 2.87 1.99 15.55
N SER A 155 3.20 2.60 16.69
CA SER A 155 2.22 2.96 17.71
C SER A 155 1.11 3.92 17.21
N ARG A 156 1.36 4.69 16.14
CA ARG A 156 0.39 5.61 15.54
C ARG A 156 -0.56 4.93 14.55
N TYR A 157 -0.07 3.93 13.81
CA TYR A 157 -0.82 3.28 12.72
C TYR A 157 -1.41 1.92 13.13
N ASP A 158 -0.71 1.16 13.97
CA ASP A 158 -1.15 -0.13 14.51
C ASP A 158 -1.92 0.06 15.82
N ARG A 159 -3.25 0.16 15.73
CA ARG A 159 -4.11 0.29 16.92
C ARG A 159 -4.34 -1.04 17.63
N ASP A 160 -4.23 -2.14 16.89
CA ASP A 160 -4.53 -3.49 17.39
C ASP A 160 -3.28 -4.17 17.97
N ALA A 161 -2.11 -3.54 17.84
CA ALA A 161 -0.82 -4.06 18.30
C ALA A 161 -0.55 -5.48 17.80
N ILE A 162 -0.85 -5.71 16.51
CA ILE A 162 -0.60 -6.98 15.84
C ILE A 162 0.89 -7.09 15.46
N GLY A 163 1.59 -5.95 15.33
CA GLY A 163 2.97 -5.87 14.85
C GLY A 163 3.07 -5.69 13.34
N ALA A 164 1.94 -5.51 12.67
CA ALA A 164 1.88 -5.28 11.24
C ALA A 164 0.88 -4.17 10.93
N ILE A 165 1.22 -3.32 9.96
CA ILE A 165 0.41 -2.17 9.56
C ILE A 165 -0.05 -2.27 8.12
N PRO A 166 -1.28 -1.85 7.80
CA PRO A 166 -1.72 -1.75 6.42
C PRO A 166 -0.92 -0.66 5.69
N TYR A 167 -0.11 -1.05 4.70
CA TYR A 167 0.73 -0.08 3.99
C TYR A 167 -0.10 0.93 3.18
N ARG A 168 -1.37 0.62 2.85
CA ARG A 168 -2.27 1.57 2.17
C ARG A 168 -2.56 2.81 3.01
N ASP A 169 -2.72 2.65 4.32
CA ASP A 169 -2.99 3.76 5.23
C ASP A 169 -1.73 4.62 5.40
N LEU A 170 -0.57 3.98 5.52
CA LEU A 170 0.71 4.68 5.50
C LEU A 170 0.91 5.50 4.22
N MET A 171 0.66 4.90 3.05
CA MET A 171 0.87 5.60 1.78
C MET A 171 -0.10 6.76 1.59
N LYS A 172 -1.30 6.68 2.17
CA LYS A 172 -2.26 7.78 2.11
C LYS A 172 -1.75 9.01 2.86
N ASP A 173 -1.11 8.82 4.00
CA ASP A 173 -0.55 9.92 4.79
C ASP A 173 0.77 10.46 4.18
N LEU A 174 1.55 9.60 3.54
CA LEU A 174 2.85 9.97 2.96
C LEU A 174 2.76 10.55 1.54
N LEU A 175 1.73 10.22 0.76
CA LEU A 175 1.57 10.68 -0.62
C LEU A 175 0.54 11.80 -0.71
N ASP A 176 0.69 12.63 -1.74
CA ASP A 176 -0.39 13.54 -2.14
C ASP A 176 -1.46 12.76 -2.93
N GLU A 177 -2.69 13.29 -2.94
CA GLU A 177 -3.88 12.61 -3.52
C GLU A 177 -3.66 12.08 -4.95
N ASP A 178 -3.03 12.88 -5.82
CA ASP A 178 -2.75 12.49 -7.20
C ASP A 178 -1.75 11.32 -7.29
N SER A 179 -0.73 11.34 -6.43
CA SER A 179 0.28 10.27 -6.36
C SER A 179 -0.30 9.01 -5.73
N TYR A 180 -1.20 9.16 -4.77
CA TYR A 180 -1.92 8.06 -4.13
C TYR A 180 -2.86 7.34 -5.11
N ALA A 181 -3.57 8.09 -5.97
CA ALA A 181 -4.40 7.49 -7.01
C ALA A 181 -3.60 6.62 -7.99
N LEU A 182 -2.37 7.05 -8.33
CA LEU A 182 -1.45 6.24 -9.15
C LEU A 182 -0.94 5.02 -8.40
N PHE A 183 -0.77 5.11 -7.08
CA PHE A 183 -0.36 3.99 -6.23
C PHE A 183 -1.46 2.92 -6.12
N CYS A 184 -2.72 3.29 -5.87
CA CYS A 184 -3.81 2.32 -5.82
C CYS A 184 -4.04 1.63 -7.17
N GLY A 185 -3.81 2.35 -8.28
CA GLY A 185 -4.05 1.83 -9.63
C GLY A 185 -5.54 1.84 -9.99
N ARG A 186 -5.88 1.39 -11.20
CA ARG A 186 -7.27 1.38 -11.72
C ARG A 186 -8.11 0.17 -11.28
N ASP A 187 -7.61 -0.66 -10.37
CA ASP A 187 -8.19 -1.99 -10.08
C ASP A 187 -9.43 -1.95 -9.17
N ASP A 188 -9.90 -0.77 -8.75
CA ASP A 188 -11.14 -0.58 -7.96
C ASP A 188 -12.38 -0.27 -8.84
N ARG A 189 -12.52 -0.90 -10.02
CA ARG A 189 -13.74 -0.84 -10.85
C ARG A 189 -14.20 -2.20 -11.33
#